data_AF-A0A075G7E5-F1
#
_entry.id   AF-A0A075G7E5-F1
#
_cell.length_a   1.000
_cell.length_b   1.000
_cell.length_c   1.000
_cell.angle_alpha   90.00
_cell.angle_beta   90.00
_cell.angle_gamma   90.00
#
_symmetry.space_group_name_H-M   'P 1'
#
loop_
_entity.id
_entity.type
_entity.pdbx_description
1 polymer ?
#
loop_
_entity_poly.entity_id
_entity_poly.type
_entity_poly.pdbx_seq_one_letter_code
_entity_poly.pdbx_strand_id
1 'polypeptide(L)'
;MTLLANSIKPFSGYACVPYLHNHESIELKDLWASSRNVESLFFVTATFSEDSKPYFSSSINHFILAKFKNNQKIHKEISSHIQEQPIFVFNLDNIIFERETIGKPNFISVYYLEYGDSTEDLLDVAGYTAKRDKIGISGFGHLELFAKKTPKFTFPYSDHIVMFEISSKKSHQSDNKYCEQTRRDICRKGIVMNNLVSFSILEKLK
;
A
#
# COMPACT_ATOMS: atom_id res chain seq x y z
N MET A 1 28.36 -13.81 23.25
CA MET A 1 27.18 -12.92 23.16
C MET A 1 27.44 -11.98 22.01
N THR A 2 27.13 -12.42 20.80
CA THR A 2 27.45 -11.71 19.56
C THR A 2 26.12 -11.26 18.99
N LEU A 3 25.84 -9.96 19.12
CA LEU A 3 24.72 -9.30 18.45
C LEU A 3 24.94 -9.48 16.94
N LEU A 4 24.20 -10.40 16.34
CA LEU A 4 24.05 -10.44 14.90
C LEU A 4 23.38 -9.13 14.51
N ALA A 5 24.13 -8.25 13.85
CA ALA A 5 23.57 -7.18 13.07
C ALA A 5 22.60 -7.83 12.08
N ASN A 6 21.29 -7.72 12.35
CA ASN A 6 20.27 -8.07 11.39
C ASN A 6 20.53 -7.19 10.17
N SER A 7 21.08 -7.78 9.11
CA SER A 7 21.10 -7.14 7.81
C SER A 7 19.65 -6.82 7.47
N ILE A 8 19.28 -5.54 7.50
CA ILE A 8 17.93 -5.10 7.10
C ILE A 8 17.77 -5.54 5.65
N LYS A 9 17.03 -6.63 5.44
CA LYS A 9 16.77 -7.14 4.11
C LYS A 9 15.97 -6.07 3.39
N PRO A 10 16.31 -5.68 2.15
CA PRO A 10 15.49 -4.73 1.43
C PRO A 10 14.10 -5.36 1.22
N PHE A 11 13.06 -4.66 1.66
CA PHE A 11 11.67 -5.06 1.47
C PHE A 11 11.13 -4.38 0.21
N SER A 12 10.19 -5.03 -0.45
CA SER A 12 9.39 -4.45 -1.54
C SER A 12 8.18 -3.72 -0.97
N GLY A 13 7.43 -3.04 -1.81
CA GLY A 13 6.25 -2.32 -1.35
C GLY A 13 5.70 -1.38 -2.40
N TYR A 14 4.89 -0.41 -1.94
CA TYR A 14 4.27 0.59 -2.79
C TYR A 14 4.54 1.99 -2.26
N ALA A 15 5.13 2.84 -3.09
CA ALA A 15 5.29 4.25 -2.80
C ALA A 15 4.20 5.03 -3.55
N CYS A 16 3.49 5.89 -2.83
CA CYS A 16 2.34 6.64 -3.31
C CYS A 16 2.63 8.14 -3.17
N VAL A 17 2.80 8.81 -4.30
CA VAL A 17 3.11 10.26 -4.36
C VAL A 17 1.96 11.03 -4.98
N PRO A 18 1.57 12.18 -4.40
CA PRO A 18 0.54 13.04 -4.98
C PRO A 18 0.88 13.44 -6.42
N TYR A 19 -0.09 13.33 -7.33
CA TYR A 19 0.09 13.77 -8.72
C TYR A 19 -0.64 15.08 -8.98
N LEU A 20 0.12 16.18 -8.87
CA LEU A 20 -0.39 17.55 -8.99
C LEU A 20 -0.27 18.14 -10.40
N HIS A 21 0.20 17.35 -11.37
CA HIS A 21 0.51 17.81 -12.74
C HIS A 21 1.48 19.02 -12.78
N ASN A 22 2.24 19.24 -11.72
CA ASN A 22 3.30 20.23 -11.66
C ASN A 22 4.63 19.62 -12.10
N HIS A 23 5.65 20.47 -12.31
CA HIS A 23 6.97 20.04 -12.77
C HIS A 23 7.57 18.94 -11.88
N GLU A 24 7.53 19.10 -10.55
CA GLU A 24 8.06 18.14 -9.58
C GLU A 24 7.39 16.76 -9.69
N SER A 25 6.06 16.71 -9.81
CA SER A 25 5.31 15.45 -9.91
C SER A 25 5.53 14.73 -11.24
N ILE A 26 5.77 15.48 -12.33
CA ILE A 26 6.06 14.92 -13.65
C ILE A 26 7.49 14.36 -13.67
N GLU A 27 8.46 15.10 -13.14
CA GLU A 27 9.86 14.67 -13.06
C GLU A 27 10.00 13.38 -12.24
N LEU A 28 9.36 13.30 -11.07
CA LEU A 28 9.39 12.10 -10.24
C LEU A 28 8.74 10.89 -10.94
N LYS A 29 7.62 11.11 -11.64
CA LYS A 29 6.96 10.07 -12.45
C LYS A 29 7.88 9.53 -13.54
N ASP A 30 8.57 10.41 -14.28
CA ASP A 30 9.49 10.01 -15.35
C ASP A 30 10.75 9.30 -14.80
N LEU A 31 11.25 9.75 -13.64
CA LEU A 31 12.33 9.09 -12.90
C LEU A 31 11.94 7.66 -12.48
N TRP A 32 10.75 7.48 -11.91
CA TRP A 32 10.25 6.15 -11.54
C TRP A 32 9.94 5.26 -12.75
N ALA A 33 9.44 5.82 -13.84
CA ALA A 33 9.23 5.08 -15.09
C ALA A 33 10.54 4.48 -15.62
N SER A 34 11.66 5.19 -15.50
CA SER A 34 12.99 4.71 -15.92
C SER A 34 13.75 3.89 -14.86
N SER A 35 13.39 3.99 -13.58
CA SER A 35 14.10 3.32 -12.48
C SER A 35 13.98 1.80 -12.52
N ARG A 36 15.11 1.08 -12.43
CA ARG A 36 15.11 -0.40 -12.29
C ARG A 36 14.55 -0.88 -10.95
N ASN A 37 14.45 0.00 -9.96
CA ASN A 37 13.89 -0.32 -8.66
C ASN A 37 12.35 -0.41 -8.68
N VAL A 38 11.72 0.29 -9.63
CA VAL A 38 10.27 0.31 -9.82
C VAL A 38 9.87 -0.76 -10.83
N GLU A 39 9.11 -1.75 -10.36
CA GLU A 39 8.62 -2.87 -11.17
C GLU A 39 7.38 -2.51 -11.97
N SER A 40 6.48 -1.75 -11.36
CA SER A 40 5.26 -1.27 -12.01
C SER A 40 4.90 0.11 -11.50
N LEU A 41 4.32 0.92 -12.37
CA LEU A 41 3.93 2.29 -12.08
C LEU A 41 2.49 2.50 -12.52
N PHE A 42 1.68 3.11 -11.66
CA PHE A 42 0.26 3.28 -11.90
C PHE A 42 -0.18 4.72 -11.64
N PHE A 43 -1.08 5.22 -12.47
CA PHE A 43 -1.89 6.39 -12.15
C PHE A 43 -3.17 5.91 -11.46
N VAL A 44 -3.41 6.40 -10.24
CA VAL A 44 -4.47 5.87 -9.38
C VAL A 44 -5.33 6.98 -8.77
N THR A 45 -6.57 6.62 -8.43
CA THR A 45 -7.41 7.41 -7.52
C THR A 45 -7.40 6.76 -6.14
N ALA A 46 -6.96 7.50 -5.13
CA ALA A 46 -6.99 7.10 -3.72
C ALA A 46 -8.32 7.48 -3.07
N THR A 47 -8.88 6.56 -2.31
CA THR A 47 -10.07 6.77 -1.47
C THR A 47 -9.72 6.36 -0.05
N PHE A 48 -9.50 7.35 0.81
CA PHE A 48 -9.25 7.15 2.23
C PHE A 48 -10.57 6.85 2.97
N SER A 49 -10.52 5.97 3.96
CA SER A 49 -11.66 5.70 4.85
C SER A 49 -11.97 6.91 5.73
N GLU A 50 -13.20 6.99 6.25
CA GLU A 50 -13.56 8.08 7.18
C GLU A 50 -12.68 8.11 8.43
N ASP A 51 -12.22 6.94 8.89
CA ASP A 51 -11.37 6.82 10.07
C ASP A 51 -9.92 7.23 9.81
N SER A 52 -9.43 7.06 8.58
CA SER A 52 -8.05 7.39 8.20
C SER A 52 -7.89 8.83 7.70
N LYS A 53 -8.93 9.41 7.10
CA LYS A 53 -8.93 10.80 6.57
C LYS A 53 -8.34 11.84 7.53
N PRO A 54 -8.63 11.86 8.85
CA PRO A 54 -8.06 12.85 9.76
C PRO A 54 -6.53 12.82 9.86
N TYR A 55 -5.91 11.66 9.62
CA TYR A 55 -4.47 11.46 9.68
C TYR A 55 -3.76 11.84 8.37
N PHE A 56 -4.49 11.86 7.26
CA PHE A 56 -3.92 11.97 5.92
C PHE A 56 -4.59 13.04 5.06
N SER A 57 -5.29 14.00 5.68
CA SER A 57 -6.18 14.97 5.05
C SER A 57 -5.50 15.78 3.93
N SER A 58 -5.48 15.21 2.73
CA SER A 58 -5.11 15.86 1.49
C SER A 58 -6.39 16.07 0.68
N SER A 59 -6.52 17.24 0.05
CA SER A 59 -7.59 17.50 -0.92
C SER A 59 -7.35 16.80 -2.27
N ILE A 60 -6.32 15.95 -2.35
CA ILE A 60 -5.86 15.30 -3.58
C ILE A 60 -6.31 13.85 -3.57
N ASN A 61 -6.93 13.44 -4.66
CA ASN A 61 -7.36 12.07 -4.86
C ASN A 61 -6.49 11.33 -5.90
N HIS A 62 -5.68 12.04 -6.68
CA HIS A 62 -4.88 11.46 -7.76
C HIS A 62 -3.42 11.29 -7.35
N PHE A 63 -2.90 10.09 -7.54
CA PHE A 63 -1.55 9.70 -7.12
C PHE A 63 -0.84 8.91 -8.21
N ILE A 64 0.49 8.96 -8.17
CA ILE A 64 1.35 7.97 -8.80
C ILE A 64 1.72 6.91 -7.77
N LEU A 65 1.42 5.66 -8.08
CA LEU A 65 1.69 4.51 -7.22
C LEU A 65 2.76 3.63 -7.86
N ALA A 66 3.91 3.48 -7.21
CA ALA A 66 5.04 2.70 -7.68
C ALA A 66 5.23 1.44 -6.84
N LYS A 67 5.13 0.26 -7.47
CA LYS A 67 5.56 -1.01 -6.87
C LYS A 67 7.09 -1.08 -6.94
N PHE A 68 7.78 -1.03 -5.80
CA PHE A 68 9.24 -1.01 -5.72
C PHE A 68 9.82 -2.31 -5.15
N LYS A 69 11.08 -2.58 -5.48
CA LYS A 69 11.81 -3.79 -5.04
C LYS A 69 12.71 -3.59 -3.83
N ASN A 70 13.19 -2.37 -3.60
CA ASN A 70 14.10 -2.03 -2.52
C ASN A 70 13.71 -0.69 -1.88
N ASN A 71 13.32 -0.74 -0.61
CA ASN A 71 12.92 0.41 0.19
C ASN A 71 14.04 1.46 0.35
N GLN A 72 15.29 1.05 0.58
CA GLN A 72 16.39 2.01 0.75
C GLN A 72 16.60 2.88 -0.50
N LYS A 73 16.41 2.31 -1.69
CA LYS A 73 16.48 3.07 -2.95
C LYS A 73 15.30 4.01 -3.10
N ILE A 74 14.07 3.55 -2.84
CA ILE A 74 12.88 4.40 -2.98
C ILE A 74 12.91 5.56 -1.97
N HIS A 75 13.41 5.34 -0.75
CA HIS A 75 13.55 6.39 0.25
C HIS A 75 14.54 7.47 -0.18
N LYS A 76 15.67 7.10 -0.81
CA LYS A 76 16.62 8.07 -1.36
C LYS A 76 16.00 8.90 -2.47
N GLU A 77 15.25 8.28 -3.38
CA GLU A 77 14.56 8.96 -4.48
C GLU A 77 13.45 9.90 -3.97
N ILE A 78 12.71 9.50 -2.93
CA ILE A 78 11.66 10.31 -2.29
C ILE A 78 12.27 11.49 -1.51
N SER A 79 13.36 11.25 -0.78
CA SER A 79 14.00 12.27 0.06
C SER A 79 14.52 13.46 -0.74
N SER A 80 14.86 13.27 -2.02
CA SER A 80 15.24 14.37 -2.92
C SER A 80 14.06 15.11 -3.55
N HIS A 81 12.83 14.61 -3.39
CA HIS A 81 11.61 15.14 -4.02
C HIS A 81 10.46 15.31 -3.01
N ILE A 82 10.76 15.63 -1.75
CA ILE A 82 9.72 15.83 -0.74
C ILE A 82 8.85 17.03 -1.13
N GLN A 83 7.57 16.78 -1.36
CA GLN A 83 6.58 17.79 -1.72
C GLN A 83 5.88 18.37 -0.47
N GLU A 84 5.11 19.45 -0.64
CA GLU A 84 4.25 19.97 0.44
C GLU A 84 3.24 18.93 0.94
N GLN A 85 2.79 18.07 0.03
CA GLN A 85 1.80 17.03 0.31
C GLN A 85 2.51 15.72 0.71
N PRO A 86 1.94 14.98 1.68
CA PRO A 86 2.59 13.78 2.19
C PRO A 86 2.69 12.69 1.13
N ILE A 87 3.83 12.02 1.15
CA ILE A 87 4.12 10.82 0.37
C ILE A 87 3.98 9.63 1.33
N PHE A 88 3.29 8.59 0.87
CA PHE A 88 3.05 7.38 1.66
C PHE A 88 3.88 6.23 1.10
N VAL A 89 4.58 5.51 1.96
CA VAL A 89 5.33 4.30 1.58
C VAL A 89 4.78 3.14 2.39
N PHE A 90 4.14 2.22 1.70
CA PHE A 90 3.67 0.96 2.27
C PHE A 90 4.73 -0.10 2.02
N ASN A 91 5.50 -0.43 3.05
CA ASN A 91 6.51 -1.48 3.01
C ASN A 91 5.84 -2.84 3.26
N LEU A 92 6.19 -3.84 2.46
CA LEU A 92 5.77 -5.23 2.64
C LEU A 92 6.89 -6.02 3.30
N ASP A 93 6.86 -6.06 4.63
CA ASP A 93 7.85 -6.78 5.43
C ASP A 93 7.72 -8.29 5.22
N ASN A 94 6.48 -8.78 5.22
CA ASN A 94 6.15 -10.19 5.14
C ASN A 94 5.11 -10.44 4.03
N ILE A 95 5.56 -10.92 2.87
CA ILE A 95 4.67 -11.38 1.81
C ILE A 95 4.02 -12.69 2.25
N ILE A 96 2.69 -12.74 2.29
CA ILE A 96 1.92 -13.95 2.58
C ILE A 96 1.93 -14.85 1.34
N PHE A 97 1.62 -14.28 0.18
CA PHE A 97 1.74 -14.95 -1.11
C PHE A 97 1.82 -13.94 -2.26
N GLU A 98 2.41 -14.39 -3.36
CA GLU A 98 2.36 -13.77 -4.68
C GLU A 98 2.03 -14.87 -5.69
N ARG A 99 0.98 -14.67 -6.50
CA ARG A 99 0.50 -15.67 -7.46
C ARG A 99 -0.03 -15.02 -8.73
N GLU A 100 -0.05 -15.82 -9.79
CA GLU A 100 -0.73 -15.43 -11.02
C GLU A 100 -2.24 -15.33 -10.81
N THR A 101 -2.84 -14.33 -11.44
CA THR A 101 -4.27 -14.03 -11.36
C THR A 101 -4.82 -13.73 -12.73
N ILE A 102 -6.12 -13.96 -12.91
CA ILE A 102 -6.77 -13.70 -14.19
C ILE A 102 -7.06 -12.21 -14.32
N GLY A 103 -6.38 -11.56 -15.26
CA GLY A 103 -6.59 -10.15 -15.58
C GLY A 103 -5.33 -9.33 -15.36
N LYS A 104 -5.51 -8.01 -15.31
CA LYS A 104 -4.44 -7.06 -14.98
C LYS A 104 -4.70 -6.49 -13.58
N PRO A 105 -3.67 -6.03 -12.86
CA PRO A 105 -3.86 -5.26 -11.63
C PRO A 105 -4.84 -4.13 -11.88
N ASN A 106 -5.89 -4.07 -11.06
CA ASN A 106 -7.00 -3.12 -11.23
C ASN A 106 -7.30 -2.32 -9.95
N PHE A 107 -6.93 -2.89 -8.80
CA PHE A 107 -7.26 -2.31 -7.51
C PHE A 107 -6.23 -2.73 -6.47
N ILE A 108 -5.84 -1.81 -5.60
CA ILE A 108 -5.02 -2.10 -4.43
C ILE A 108 -5.79 -1.62 -3.21
N SER A 109 -5.93 -2.45 -2.19
CA SER A 109 -6.62 -2.08 -0.95
C SER A 109 -5.71 -2.29 0.23
N VAL A 110 -5.63 -1.27 1.09
CA VAL A 110 -4.77 -1.23 2.26
C VAL A 110 -5.63 -1.14 3.50
N TYR A 111 -5.27 -1.92 4.50
CA TYR A 111 -5.96 -2.07 5.77
C TYR A 111 -4.97 -1.96 6.91
N TYR A 112 -5.49 -1.72 8.11
CA TYR A 112 -4.72 -1.82 9.35
C TYR A 112 -5.44 -2.71 10.36
N LEU A 113 -4.65 -3.38 11.20
CA LEU A 113 -5.15 -4.14 12.35
C LEU A 113 -5.05 -3.26 13.59
N GLU A 114 -6.18 -3.02 14.24
CA GLU A 114 -6.25 -2.25 15.49
C GLU A 114 -6.10 -3.17 16.72
N TYR A 115 -6.69 -4.37 16.63
CA TYR A 115 -6.50 -5.49 17.55
C TYR A 115 -6.51 -6.78 16.73
N GLY A 116 -5.74 -7.78 17.16
CA GLY A 116 -5.63 -9.06 16.46
C GLY A 116 -4.41 -9.14 15.55
N ASP A 117 -3.25 -8.79 16.10
CA ASP A 117 -1.91 -8.92 15.52
C ASP A 117 -1.15 -10.12 16.09
N SER A 118 -1.82 -10.97 16.87
CA SER A 118 -1.23 -12.20 17.37
C SER A 118 -0.87 -13.12 16.20
N THR A 119 0.08 -14.04 16.43
CA THR A 119 0.46 -14.99 15.38
C THR A 119 -0.73 -15.81 14.86
N GLU A 120 -1.69 -16.14 15.71
CA GLU A 120 -2.91 -16.86 15.30
C GLU A 120 -3.80 -16.00 14.40
N ASP A 121 -3.99 -14.72 14.75
CA ASP A 121 -4.76 -13.78 13.95
C ASP A 121 -4.12 -13.55 12.57
N LEU A 122 -2.81 -13.36 12.52
CA LEU A 122 -2.07 -13.20 11.26
C LEU A 122 -2.20 -14.44 10.36
N LEU A 123 -2.18 -15.64 10.94
CA LEU A 123 -2.42 -16.89 10.20
C LEU A 123 -3.85 -16.96 9.67
N ASP A 124 -4.83 -16.51 10.44
CA ASP A 124 -6.22 -16.43 10.00
C ASP A 124 -6.36 -15.43 8.84
N VAL A 125 -5.82 -14.20 8.95
CA VAL A 125 -5.81 -13.22 7.85
C VAL A 125 -5.20 -13.83 6.59
N ALA A 126 -4.04 -14.49 6.72
CA ALA A 126 -3.38 -15.19 5.62
C ALA A 126 -4.28 -16.28 5.00
N GLY A 127 -4.88 -17.13 5.84
CA GLY A 127 -5.73 -18.23 5.41
C GLY A 127 -7.01 -17.78 4.70
N TYR A 128 -7.66 -16.72 5.16
CA TYR A 128 -8.84 -16.14 4.49
C TYR A 128 -8.48 -15.47 3.19
N THR A 129 -7.36 -14.74 3.17
CA THR A 129 -6.91 -14.03 1.97
C THR A 129 -6.44 -15.02 0.89
N ALA A 130 -5.75 -16.10 1.26
CA ALA A 130 -5.28 -17.10 0.29
C ALA A 130 -6.43 -17.75 -0.49
N LYS A 131 -7.63 -17.87 0.11
CA LYS A 131 -8.84 -18.41 -0.54
C LYS A 131 -9.46 -17.46 -1.57
N ARG A 132 -8.98 -16.21 -1.68
CA ARG A 132 -9.52 -15.17 -2.56
C ARG A 132 -8.82 -15.14 -3.92
N ASP A 133 -9.36 -15.89 -4.86
CA ASP A 133 -8.89 -16.06 -6.25
C ASP A 133 -8.36 -14.81 -6.97
N LYS A 134 -8.93 -13.63 -6.72
CA LYS A 134 -8.52 -12.38 -7.39
C LYS A 134 -7.38 -11.64 -6.72
N ILE A 135 -7.06 -11.97 -5.48
CA ILE A 135 -5.91 -11.40 -4.77
C ILE A 135 -4.68 -12.08 -5.33
N GLY A 136 -3.84 -11.31 -6.00
CA GLY A 136 -2.58 -11.76 -6.59
C GLY A 136 -1.41 -11.60 -5.64
N ILE A 137 -1.40 -10.51 -4.88
CA ILE A 137 -0.37 -10.23 -3.88
C ILE A 137 -1.06 -9.88 -2.56
N SER A 138 -0.58 -10.49 -1.48
CA SER A 138 -0.95 -10.07 -0.13
C SER A 138 0.25 -10.11 0.79
N GLY A 139 0.31 -9.15 1.71
CA GLY A 139 1.38 -9.10 2.69
C GLY A 139 1.03 -8.24 3.89
N PHE A 140 1.83 -8.42 4.93
CA PHE A 140 1.87 -7.55 6.09
C PHE A 140 3.06 -6.60 5.97
N GLY A 141 2.93 -5.43 6.57
CA GLY A 141 4.08 -4.59 6.83
C GLY A 141 3.68 -3.27 7.48
N HIS A 142 4.36 -2.20 7.09
CA HIS A 142 4.22 -0.91 7.75
C HIS A 142 4.08 0.27 6.79
N LEU A 143 3.54 1.36 7.31
CA LEU A 143 3.36 2.64 6.64
C LEU A 143 4.40 3.64 7.14
N GLU A 144 5.17 4.20 6.22
CA GLU A 144 5.97 5.40 6.45
C GLU A 144 5.36 6.61 5.75
N LEU A 145 5.49 7.78 6.37
CA LEU A 145 5.02 9.05 5.85
C LEU A 145 6.18 10.02 5.69
N PHE A 146 6.34 10.54 4.47
CA PHE A 146 7.35 11.54 4.12
C PHE A 146 6.64 12.85 3.79
N ALA A 147 6.88 13.89 4.58
CA ALA A 147 6.29 15.21 4.37
C ALA A 147 7.27 16.31 4.80
N LYS A 148 7.21 17.47 4.15
CA LYS A 148 8.02 18.64 4.57
C LYS A 148 7.66 19.12 5.98
N LYS A 149 6.38 18.99 6.35
CA LYS A 149 5.86 19.35 7.68
C LYS A 149 5.43 18.08 8.39
N THR A 150 5.88 17.94 9.63
CA THR A 150 5.43 16.86 10.50
C THR A 150 3.91 16.93 10.66
N PRO A 151 3.17 15.82 10.43
CA PRO A 151 1.74 15.78 10.69
C PRO A 151 1.42 16.13 12.14
N LYS A 152 0.27 16.76 12.37
CA LYS A 152 -0.19 17.07 13.74
C LYS A 152 -0.52 15.81 14.56
N PHE A 153 -0.92 14.74 13.87
CA PHE A 153 -1.28 13.47 14.47
C PHE A 153 -0.46 12.36 13.81
N THR A 154 0.07 11.46 14.63
CA THR A 154 0.71 10.25 14.14
C THR A 154 -0.34 9.16 14.02
N PHE A 155 -0.36 8.45 12.89
CA PHE A 155 -1.25 7.32 12.71
C PHE A 155 -0.80 6.16 13.63
N PRO A 156 -1.64 5.67 14.56
CA PRO A 156 -1.18 4.77 15.62
C PRO A 156 -0.93 3.33 15.17
N TYR A 157 -1.45 2.94 14.00
CA TYR A 157 -1.37 1.57 13.49
C TYR A 157 -0.42 1.43 12.29
N SER A 158 0.61 2.28 12.23
CA SER A 158 1.58 2.29 11.12
C SER A 158 2.30 0.97 10.94
N ASP A 159 2.50 0.19 11.99
CA ASP A 159 3.25 -1.08 11.94
C ASP A 159 2.36 -2.32 11.70
N HIS A 160 1.06 -2.12 11.51
CA HIS A 160 0.05 -3.18 11.45
C HIS A 160 -0.72 -3.17 10.13
N ILE A 161 -0.01 -2.96 9.02
CA ILE A 161 -0.62 -2.81 7.69
C ILE A 161 -0.81 -4.16 7.02
N VAL A 162 -1.97 -4.32 6.37
CA VAL A 162 -2.26 -5.44 5.45
C VAL A 162 -2.57 -4.88 4.08
N MET A 163 -1.99 -5.43 3.03
CA MET A 163 -2.23 -5.00 1.65
C MET A 163 -2.75 -6.13 0.78
N PHE A 164 -3.68 -5.80 -0.10
CA PHE A 164 -4.15 -6.67 -1.17
C PHE A 164 -3.94 -6.00 -2.53
N GLU A 165 -3.26 -6.67 -3.46
CA GLU A 165 -3.28 -6.33 -4.90
C GLU A 165 -4.28 -7.25 -5.62
N ILE A 166 -5.26 -6.64 -6.27
CA ILE A 166 -6.37 -7.33 -6.94
C ILE A 166 -6.21 -7.17 -8.44
N SER A 167 -6.23 -8.31 -9.14
CA SER A 167 -6.33 -8.35 -10.59
C SER A 167 -7.73 -8.76 -11.01
N SER A 168 -8.34 -8.00 -11.90
CA SER A 168 -9.67 -8.30 -12.39
C SER A 168 -9.96 -7.56 -13.71
N LYS A 169 -11.00 -8.01 -14.42
CA LYS A 169 -11.59 -7.29 -15.56
C LYS A 169 -12.88 -6.53 -15.17
N LYS A 170 -13.20 -6.48 -13.87
CA LYS A 170 -14.41 -5.86 -13.34
C LYS A 170 -14.16 -4.38 -13.01
N SER A 171 -15.23 -3.66 -12.69
CA SER A 171 -15.14 -2.28 -12.25
C SER A 171 -14.45 -2.15 -10.88
N HIS A 172 -13.84 -0.99 -10.61
CA HIS A 172 -13.23 -0.71 -9.31
C HIS A 172 -14.24 -0.83 -8.14
N GLN A 173 -15.51 -0.47 -8.35
CA GLN A 173 -16.55 -0.65 -7.33
C GLN A 173 -16.79 -2.13 -7.00
N SER A 174 -16.72 -3.00 -8.00
CA SER A 174 -16.87 -4.45 -7.80
C SER A 174 -15.70 -5.04 -7.03
N ASP A 175 -14.48 -4.56 -7.30
CA ASP A 175 -13.28 -5.02 -6.61
C ASP A 175 -13.21 -4.47 -5.19
N ASN A 176 -13.61 -3.22 -4.96
CA ASN A 176 -13.79 -2.69 -3.61
C ASN A 176 -14.78 -3.52 -2.79
N LYS A 177 -15.94 -3.87 -3.36
CA LYS A 177 -16.94 -4.74 -2.69
C LYS A 177 -16.36 -6.12 -2.35
N TYR A 178 -15.50 -6.66 -3.22
CA TYR A 178 -14.81 -7.93 -2.99
C TYR A 178 -13.81 -7.85 -1.83
N CYS A 179 -13.03 -6.76 -1.76
CA CYS A 179 -12.09 -6.52 -0.66
C CYS A 179 -12.83 -6.31 0.66
N GLU A 180 -13.89 -5.50 0.67
CA GLU A 180 -14.71 -5.27 1.87
C GLU A 180 -15.45 -6.54 2.34
N GLN A 181 -15.83 -7.42 1.42
CA GLN A 181 -16.36 -8.73 1.82
C GLN A 181 -15.28 -9.59 2.47
N THR A 182 -14.05 -9.58 1.93
CA THR A 182 -12.91 -10.31 2.49
C THR A 182 -12.60 -9.81 3.91
N ARG A 183 -12.52 -8.48 4.09
CA ARG A 183 -12.35 -7.85 5.40
C ARG A 183 -13.45 -8.25 6.38
N ARG A 184 -14.73 -8.18 5.98
CA ARG A 184 -15.85 -8.59 6.84
C ARG A 184 -15.75 -10.06 7.27
N ASP A 185 -15.32 -10.94 6.38
CA ASP A 185 -15.20 -12.37 6.69
C ASP A 185 -14.06 -12.62 7.69
N ILE A 186 -12.95 -11.87 7.58
CA ILE A 186 -11.87 -11.84 8.58
C ILE A 186 -12.38 -11.28 9.92
N CYS A 187 -13.12 -10.17 9.91
CA CYS A 187 -13.64 -9.57 11.14
C CYS A 187 -14.60 -10.48 11.93
N ARG A 188 -15.31 -11.38 11.25
CA ARG A 188 -16.17 -12.38 11.92
C ARG A 188 -15.39 -13.41 12.75
N LYS A 189 -14.06 -13.42 12.66
CA LYS A 189 -13.17 -14.24 13.51
C LYS A 189 -12.71 -13.52 14.78
N GLY A 190 -13.12 -12.27 14.97
CA GLY A 190 -12.70 -11.44 16.11
C GLY A 190 -11.55 -10.49 15.80
N ILE A 191 -11.02 -10.51 14.58
CA ILE A 191 -9.90 -9.65 14.14
C ILE A 191 -10.43 -8.26 13.75
N VAL A 192 -9.91 -7.20 14.35
CA VAL A 192 -10.35 -5.83 14.05
C VAL A 192 -9.50 -5.27 12.91
N MET A 193 -9.97 -5.49 11.69
CA MET A 193 -9.33 -5.05 10.45
C MET A 193 -10.14 -3.91 9.81
N ASN A 194 -9.52 -2.75 9.69
CA ASN A 194 -10.15 -1.51 9.22
C ASN A 194 -9.54 -1.06 7.90
N ASN A 195 -10.36 -0.51 7.00
CA ASN A 195 -9.86 0.04 5.74
C ASN A 195 -9.04 1.30 6.03
N LEU A 196 -7.87 1.39 5.42
CA LEU A 196 -7.01 2.57 5.46
C LEU A 196 -7.26 3.43 4.22
N VAL A 197 -6.97 2.85 3.06
CA VAL A 197 -7.06 3.51 1.76
C VAL A 197 -7.23 2.46 0.69
N SER A 198 -7.99 2.82 -0.35
CA SER A 198 -8.16 2.01 -1.54
C SER A 198 -7.72 2.79 -2.77
N PHE A 199 -6.95 2.15 -3.65
CA PHE A 199 -6.44 2.71 -4.89
C PHE A 199 -7.14 2.05 -6.08
N SER A 200 -7.89 2.85 -6.83
CA SER A 200 -8.44 2.46 -8.13
C SER A 200 -7.42 2.75 -9.21
N ILE A 201 -6.94 1.71 -9.91
CA ILE A 201 -5.92 1.87 -10.95
C ILE A 201 -6.57 2.37 -12.24
N LEU A 202 -6.29 3.61 -12.61
CA LEU A 202 -6.83 4.23 -13.81
C LEU A 202 -5.98 3.86 -15.04
N GLU A 203 -4.66 3.83 -14.88
CA GLU A 203 -3.72 3.57 -15.96
C GLU A 203 -2.44 2.90 -15.43
N LYS A 204 -1.87 1.99 -16.22
CA LYS A 204 -0.53 1.43 -15.99
C LYS A 204 0.48 2.18 -16.86
N LEU A 205 1.41 2.86 -16.21
CA LEU A 205 2.44 3.70 -16.80
C LEU A 205 3.76 2.93 -17.07
N LYS A 206 3.99 1.85 -16.33
CA LYS A 206 5.12 0.92 -16.48
C LYS A 206 4.71 -0.48 -16.03
#